data_AF-A0A7Y7YJ89-F1
#
_entry.id   AF-A0A7Y7YJ89-F1
#
_cell.length_a   1.000
_cell.length_b   1.000
_cell.length_c   1.000
_cell.angle_alpha   90.00
_cell.angle_beta   90.00
_cell.angle_gamma   90.00
#
_symmetry.space_group_name_H-M   'P 1'
#
loop_
_entity.id
_entity.type
_entity.pdbx_description
1 polymer ?
#
loop_
_entity_poly.entity_id
_entity_poly.type
_entity_poly.pdbx_seq_one_letter_code
_entity_poly.pdbx_strand_id
1 'polypeptide(L)'
;PNNFFASYGLAEATLFVAGGTRGNGIPALRVDEQALAANRAEPGQGSAIMSCGTSQPEHAVLIADPHTLAELPDNRVGEIWASGPSIAHGYWRNPEATAKTFVQHAGRTWLRTGDLGFIRDGEVYITG
;
A
#
# COMPACT_ATOMS: atom_id res chain seq x y z
N PRO A 1 20.20 -12.74 8.00
CA PRO A 1 19.49 -11.87 7.04
C PRO A 1 18.15 -12.45 6.54
N ASN A 2 18.09 -13.76 6.29
CA ASN A 2 16.91 -14.41 5.67
C ASN A 2 15.81 -14.83 6.66
N ASN A 3 15.96 -14.47 7.93
CA ASN A 3 15.00 -14.75 9.00
C ASN A 3 14.00 -13.60 9.23
N PHE A 4 14.19 -12.48 8.54
CA PHE A 4 13.28 -11.33 8.61
C PHE A 4 12.21 -11.42 7.52
N PHE A 5 11.00 -11.02 7.88
CA PHE A 5 9.82 -11.02 7.01
C PHE A 5 9.18 -9.64 7.09
N ALA A 6 9.19 -8.90 5.99
CA ALA A 6 8.46 -7.65 5.91
C ALA A 6 6.97 -7.94 5.70
N SER A 7 6.14 -7.20 6.42
CA SER A 7 4.68 -7.24 6.30
C SER A 7 4.11 -5.85 6.46
N TYR A 8 3.05 -5.56 5.72
CA TYR A 8 2.26 -4.35 5.88
C TYR A 8 0.84 -4.71 6.34
N GLY A 9 0.31 -3.88 7.23
CA GLY A 9 -0.82 -4.25 8.05
C GLY A 9 -1.38 -3.12 8.90
N LEU A 10 -2.69 -3.13 9.10
CA LEU A 10 -3.44 -2.13 9.86
C LEU A 10 -4.71 -2.72 10.47
N ALA A 11 -5.25 -2.05 11.49
CA ALA A 11 -6.39 -2.52 12.27
C ALA A 11 -7.65 -2.70 11.42
N GLU A 12 -7.86 -1.79 10.46
CA GLU A 12 -8.98 -1.82 9.52
C GLU A 12 -8.92 -3.02 8.57
N ALA A 13 -7.76 -3.65 8.40
CA ALA A 13 -7.59 -4.90 7.66
C ALA A 13 -7.52 -6.13 8.58
N THR A 14 -7.93 -5.97 9.84
CA THR A 14 -7.68 -6.88 10.96
C THR A 14 -6.20 -6.98 11.33
N LEU A 15 -5.32 -7.27 10.36
CA LEU A 15 -3.88 -7.14 10.54
C LEU A 15 -3.10 -7.16 9.23
N PHE A 16 -3.39 -8.02 8.25
CA PHE A 16 -2.41 -8.39 7.23
C PHE A 16 -2.90 -8.06 5.81
N VAL A 17 -2.13 -7.26 5.07
CA VAL A 17 -2.46 -6.81 3.70
C VAL A 17 -1.44 -7.32 2.69
N ALA A 18 -0.16 -7.12 2.97
CA ALA A 18 0.95 -7.53 2.11
C ALA A 18 2.07 -8.16 2.93
N GLY A 19 2.85 -9.06 2.32
CA GLY A 19 4.01 -9.65 2.95
C GLY A 19 5.01 -10.20 1.96
N GLY A 20 6.27 -10.27 2.40
CA GLY A 20 7.36 -10.84 1.61
C GLY A 20 7.25 -12.36 1.44
N THR A 21 8.24 -12.96 0.79
CA THR A 21 8.40 -14.41 0.74
C THR A 21 9.41 -14.87 1.79
N ARG A 22 9.03 -15.86 2.61
CA ARG A 22 9.93 -16.41 3.65
C ARG A 22 11.23 -16.90 3.03
N GLY A 23 12.36 -16.55 3.67
CA GLY A 23 13.69 -16.97 3.22
C GLY A 23 14.36 -16.06 2.19
N ASN A 24 13.63 -15.09 1.60
CA ASN A 24 14.18 -14.20 0.56
C ASN A 24 14.81 -12.91 1.14
N GLY A 25 14.70 -12.68 2.45
CA GLY A 25 15.09 -11.40 3.06
C GLY A 25 14.11 -10.28 2.69
N ILE A 26 14.53 -9.03 2.86
CA ILE A 26 13.71 -7.84 2.57
C ILE A 26 14.38 -7.07 1.44
N PRO A 27 13.80 -7.04 0.23
CA PRO A 27 14.31 -6.24 -0.87
C PRO A 27 14.39 -4.75 -0.51
N ALA A 28 15.48 -4.11 -0.90
CA ALA A 28 15.71 -2.68 -0.73
C ALA A 28 15.83 -2.03 -2.11
N LEU A 29 15.03 -0.99 -2.35
CA LEU A 29 15.06 -0.20 -3.57
C LEU A 29 15.63 1.18 -3.27
N ARG A 30 16.70 1.57 -3.97
CA ARG A 30 17.20 2.95 -3.94
C ARG A 30 16.52 3.77 -5.03
N VAL A 31 15.89 4.86 -4.63
CA VAL A 31 15.18 5.77 -5.53
C VAL A 31 15.85 7.14 -5.57
N ASP A 32 15.58 7.90 -6.62
CA ASP A 32 15.97 9.30 -6.71
C ASP A 32 15.14 10.17 -5.74
N GLU A 33 15.80 11.03 -4.96
CA GLU A 33 15.12 11.83 -3.92
C GLU A 33 14.23 12.92 -4.51
N GLN A 34 14.62 13.51 -5.65
CA GLN A 34 13.85 14.57 -6.30
C GLN A 34 12.62 13.99 -6.99
N ALA A 35 12.78 12.83 -7.64
CA ALA A 35 11.66 12.08 -8.20
C ALA A 35 10.67 11.66 -7.10
N LEU A 36 11.18 11.15 -5.97
CA LEU A 36 10.34 10.73 -4.84
C LEU A 36 9.56 11.91 -4.24
N ALA A 37 10.23 13.06 -4.05
CA ALA A 37 9.58 14.30 -3.61
C ALA A 37 8.51 14.81 -4.61
N ALA A 38 8.59 14.38 -5.87
CA ALA A 38 7.60 14.66 -6.91
C ALA A 38 6.64 13.46 -7.15
N ASN A 39 6.49 12.57 -6.18
CA ASN A 39 5.60 11.40 -6.18
C ASN A 39 5.90 10.38 -7.29
N ARG A 40 7.18 10.14 -7.59
CA ARG A 40 7.65 9.14 -8.55
C ARG A 40 8.77 8.28 -7.97
N ALA A 41 8.63 6.97 -8.08
CA ALA A 41 9.63 5.99 -7.66
C ALA A 41 10.55 5.62 -8.83
N GLU A 42 11.54 6.47 -9.09
CA GLU A 42 12.55 6.26 -10.13
C GLU A 42 13.85 5.75 -9.53
N PRO A 43 14.59 4.82 -10.18
CA PRO A 43 15.88 4.36 -9.67
C PRO A 43 16.86 5.51 -9.47
N GLY A 44 17.58 5.49 -8.35
CA GLY A 44 18.55 6.54 -8.03
C GLY A 44 19.54 6.14 -6.95
N GLN A 45 20.25 7.13 -6.42
CA GLN A 45 21.26 6.94 -5.35
C GLN A 45 20.79 7.48 -3.99
N GLY A 46 19.52 7.85 -3.88
CA GLY A 46 18.91 8.31 -2.64
C GLY A 46 18.75 7.22 -1.59
N SER A 47 17.91 7.54 -0.60
CA SER A 47 17.59 6.64 0.50
C SER A 47 16.94 5.33 0.02
N ALA A 48 17.25 4.24 0.72
CA ALA A 48 16.68 2.93 0.44
C ALA A 48 15.27 2.83 1.04
N ILE A 49 14.31 2.40 0.23
CA ILE A 49 12.94 2.08 0.65
C ILE A 49 12.82 0.56 0.64
N MET A 50 12.26 0.02 1.72
CA MET A 50 12.14 -1.42 1.91
C MET A 50 10.82 -1.92 1.33
N SER A 51 10.86 -3.04 0.62
CA SER A 51 9.67 -3.74 0.15
C SER A 51 8.89 -4.32 1.33
N CYS A 52 7.58 -4.16 1.31
CA CYS A 52 6.63 -4.86 2.18
C CYS A 52 6.07 -6.14 1.54
N GLY A 53 6.63 -6.54 0.40
CA GLY A 53 6.25 -7.73 -0.36
C GLY A 53 4.99 -7.52 -1.18
N THR A 54 4.30 -8.61 -1.51
CA THR A 54 3.17 -8.60 -2.44
C THR A 54 1.84 -8.68 -1.71
N SER A 55 0.78 -8.26 -2.40
CA SER A 55 -0.60 -8.46 -1.96
C SER A 55 -0.90 -9.95 -1.73
N GLN A 56 -1.65 -10.27 -0.68
CA GLN A 56 -2.02 -11.66 -0.37
C GLN A 56 -3.20 -12.16 -1.21
N PRO A 57 -3.40 -13.49 -1.33
CA PRO A 57 -4.59 -14.04 -1.98
C PRO A 57 -5.87 -13.40 -1.43
N GLU A 58 -6.76 -13.00 -2.34
CA GLU A 58 -8.03 -12.31 -2.06
C GLU A 58 -7.91 -10.94 -1.37
N HIS A 59 -6.69 -10.44 -1.13
CA HIS A 59 -6.41 -9.13 -0.54
C HIS A 59 -5.73 -8.26 -1.59
N ALA A 60 -6.52 -7.60 -2.43
CA ALA A 60 -5.96 -6.80 -3.50
C ALA A 60 -5.59 -5.39 -3.01
N VAL A 61 -4.48 -4.89 -3.54
CA VAL A 61 -3.90 -3.58 -3.24
C VAL A 61 -3.83 -2.78 -4.53
N LEU A 62 -4.13 -1.48 -4.46
CA LEU A 62 -3.82 -0.52 -5.52
C LEU A 62 -3.27 0.77 -4.93
N ILE A 63 -2.75 1.63 -5.79
CA ILE A 63 -2.31 2.97 -5.44
C ILE A 63 -3.27 3.97 -6.08
N ALA A 64 -3.80 4.90 -5.29
CA ALA A 64 -4.72 5.93 -5.76
C ALA A 64 -4.18 7.33 -5.45
N ASP A 65 -4.50 8.30 -6.29
CA ASP A 65 -4.26 9.70 -5.98
C ASP A 65 -5.21 10.15 -4.85
N PRO A 66 -4.71 10.68 -3.71
CA PRO A 66 -5.52 10.95 -2.53
C PRO A 66 -6.56 12.07 -2.74
N HIS A 67 -6.40 12.90 -3.78
CA HIS A 67 -7.27 14.03 -4.07
C HIS A 67 -8.32 13.71 -5.13
N THR A 68 -7.89 13.09 -6.23
CA THR A 68 -8.74 12.76 -7.37
C THR A 68 -9.37 11.37 -7.28
N LEU A 69 -8.84 10.52 -6.40
CA LEU A 69 -9.26 9.13 -6.19
C LEU A 69 -9.10 8.25 -7.45
N ALA A 70 -8.27 8.70 -8.39
CA ALA A 70 -7.92 7.94 -9.58
C ALA A 70 -6.83 6.92 -9.26
N GLU A 71 -6.95 5.72 -9.82
CA GLU A 71 -5.90 4.71 -9.76
C GLU A 71 -4.64 5.22 -10.47
N LEU A 72 -3.48 5.03 -9.83
CA LEU A 72 -2.18 5.41 -10.33
C LEU A 72 -1.43 4.19 -10.87
N PRO A 73 -0.67 4.34 -11.96
CA PRO A 73 0.16 3.25 -12.47
C PRO A 73 1.34 2.97 -11.54
N ASP A 74 1.97 1.82 -11.73
CA ASP A 74 3.21 1.44 -11.04
C ASP A 74 4.26 2.57 -11.04
N ASN A 75 5.05 2.59 -9.97
CA ASN A 75 6.09 3.59 -9.69
C ASN A 75 5.58 5.02 -9.46
N ARG A 76 4.27 5.24 -9.28
CA ARG A 76 3.72 6.51 -8.79
C ARG A 76 3.40 6.41 -7.31
N VAL A 77 3.80 7.41 -6.54
CA VAL A 77 3.46 7.49 -5.12
C VAL A 77 2.05 8.05 -4.99
N GLY A 78 1.22 7.36 -4.21
CA GLY A 78 -0.14 7.76 -3.87
C GLY A 78 -0.62 7.06 -2.60
N GLU A 79 -1.89 7.23 -2.26
CA GLU A 79 -2.52 6.55 -1.15
C GLU A 79 -2.68 5.05 -1.45
N ILE A 80 -2.28 4.21 -0.51
CA ILE A 80 -2.47 2.76 -0.62
C ILE A 80 -3.92 2.43 -0.30
N TRP A 81 -4.57 1.70 -1.19
CA TRP A 81 -5.91 1.18 -0.96
C TRP A 81 -5.87 -0.33 -0.87
N ALA A 82 -6.62 -0.89 0.06
CA ALA A 82 -6.72 -2.33 0.26
C ALA A 82 -8.18 -2.80 0.17
N SER A 83 -8.40 -4.00 -0.35
CA SER A 83 -9.70 -4.66 -0.31
C SER A 83 -9.49 -6.15 -0.09
N GLY A 84 -10.41 -6.79 0.62
CA GLY A 84 -10.36 -8.21 0.87
C GLY A 84 -11.32 -8.63 1.98
N PRO A 85 -11.41 -9.94 2.25
CA PRO A 85 -12.34 -10.48 3.24
C PRO A 85 -12.04 -10.05 4.68
N SER A 86 -10.81 -9.63 5.00
CA SER A 86 -10.43 -9.16 6.34
C SER A 86 -10.66 -7.66 6.59
N ILE A 87 -11.08 -6.91 5.57
CA ILE A 87 -11.34 -5.48 5.68
C ILE A 87 -12.62 -5.25 6.48
N ALA A 88 -12.53 -4.39 7.50
CA ALA A 88 -13.65 -4.01 8.33
C ALA A 88 -14.78 -3.37 7.50
N HIS A 89 -16.02 -3.51 7.99
CA HIS A 89 -17.18 -2.90 7.32
C HIS A 89 -17.37 -1.41 7.65
N GLY A 90 -16.58 -0.88 8.59
CA GLY A 90 -16.70 0.49 9.06
C GLY A 90 -16.30 0.67 10.50
N TYR A 91 -16.40 1.93 10.94
CA TYR A 91 -16.16 2.34 12.31
C TYR A 91 -17.44 2.31 13.13
N TRP A 92 -17.33 1.82 14.38
CA TRP A 92 -18.46 1.72 15.29
C TRP A 92 -19.11 3.07 15.56
N ARG A 93 -20.42 3.19 15.28
CA ARG A 93 -21.24 4.41 15.47
C ARG A 93 -20.66 5.68 14.81
N ASN A 94 -19.88 5.52 13.75
CA ASN A 94 -19.31 6.64 13.01
C ASN A 94 -19.49 6.46 11.49
N PRO A 95 -20.73 6.67 10.98
CA PRO A 95 -21.05 6.47 9.56
C PRO A 95 -20.32 7.46 8.65
N GLU A 96 -20.02 8.67 9.13
CA GLU A 96 -19.30 9.68 8.35
C GLU A 96 -17.85 9.26 8.11
N ALA A 97 -17.12 8.87 9.16
CA ALA A 97 -15.76 8.36 9.00
C ALA A 97 -15.76 7.05 8.19
N THR A 98 -16.76 6.19 8.39
CA THR A 98 -16.91 4.96 7.60
C THR A 98 -17.01 5.26 6.11
N ALA A 99 -17.89 6.18 5.71
CA ALA A 99 -18.05 6.53 4.30
C ALA A 99 -16.82 7.21 3.69
N LYS A 100 -16.03 7.93 4.50
CA LYS A 100 -14.77 8.56 4.07
C LYS A 100 -13.64 7.56 3.87
N THR A 101 -13.56 6.55 4.73
CA THR A 101 -12.47 5.56 4.76
C THR A 101 -12.76 4.33 3.89
N PHE A 102 -14.02 3.88 3.83
CA PHE A 102 -14.43 2.68 3.09
C PHE A 102 -15.25 3.10 1.87
N VAL A 103 -14.61 3.13 0.70
CA VAL A 103 -15.15 3.71 -0.53
C VAL A 103 -15.50 2.63 -1.56
N GLN A 104 -16.49 2.91 -2.41
CA GLN A 104 -16.81 2.03 -3.55
C GLN A 104 -15.97 2.41 -4.76
N HIS A 105 -15.26 1.45 -5.34
CA HIS A 105 -14.48 1.64 -6.56
C HIS A 105 -14.42 0.33 -7.35
N ALA A 106 -14.66 0.40 -8.67
CA ALA A 106 -14.69 -0.76 -9.57
C ALA A 106 -15.55 -1.94 -9.07
N GLY A 107 -16.71 -1.65 -8.45
CA GLY A 107 -17.66 -2.66 -7.99
C GLY A 107 -17.29 -3.38 -6.68
N ARG A 108 -16.32 -2.88 -5.92
CA ARG A 108 -15.93 -3.42 -4.61
C ARG A 108 -15.66 -2.32 -3.59
N THR A 109 -15.73 -2.68 -2.31
CA THR A 109 -15.35 -1.79 -1.20
C THR A 109 -13.84 -1.76 -1.04
N TRP A 110 -13.26 -0.57 -0.95
CA TRP A 110 -11.84 -0.36 -0.69
C TRP A 110 -11.67 0.43 0.61
N LEU A 111 -10.71 -0.01 1.42
CA LEU A 111 -10.17 0.73 2.54
C LEU A 111 -9.11 1.69 2.01
N ARG A 112 -9.32 2.98 2.26
CA ARG A 112 -8.33 4.04 2.15
C ARG A 112 -7.46 4.01 3.40
N THR A 113 -6.21 3.55 3.29
CA THR A 113 -5.39 3.29 4.48
C THR A 113 -4.86 4.59 5.10
N GLY A 114 -4.81 5.68 4.32
CA GLY A 114 -4.15 6.93 4.70
C GLY A 114 -2.62 6.91 4.53
N ASP A 115 -2.02 5.74 4.29
CA ASP A 115 -0.59 5.59 4.07
C ASP A 115 -0.24 5.85 2.60
N LEU A 116 0.91 6.49 2.38
CA LEU A 116 1.47 6.73 1.06
C LEU A 116 2.45 5.63 0.66
N GLY A 117 2.40 5.23 -0.60
CA GLY A 117 3.35 4.30 -1.17
C GLY A 117 3.17 4.11 -2.66
N PHE A 118 3.87 3.12 -3.20
CA PHE A 118 3.81 2.75 -4.61
C PHE A 118 3.93 1.23 -4.78
N ILE A 119 3.51 0.77 -5.96
CA ILE A 119 3.76 -0.61 -6.41
C ILE A 119 4.87 -0.59 -7.45
N ARG A 120 5.80 -1.54 -7.35
CA ARG A 120 6.81 -1.80 -8.37
C ARG A 120 7.04 -3.29 -8.50
N ASP A 121 6.92 -3.81 -9.72
CA ASP A 121 7.12 -5.23 -10.03
C ASP A 121 6.24 -6.15 -9.15
N GLY A 122 5.03 -5.68 -8.81
CA GLY A 122 4.06 -6.36 -7.94
C GLY A 122 4.32 -6.23 -6.43
N GLU A 123 5.43 -5.61 -6.02
CA GLU A 123 5.76 -5.38 -4.61
C GLU A 123 5.30 -4.00 -4.13
N VAL A 124 4.85 -3.94 -2.88
CA VAL A 124 4.35 -2.74 -2.20
C VAL A 124 5.48 -2.09 -1.41
N TYR A 125 5.65 -0.78 -1.58
CA TYR A 125 6.64 0.03 -0.87
C TYR A 125 5.94 1.17 -0.13
N ILE A 126 6.17 1.30 1.18
CA ILE A 126 5.58 2.35 2.02
C ILE A 126 6.54 3.53 2.12
N THR A 127 6.03 4.74 1.97
CA THR A 127 6.83 5.98 1.97
C THR A 127 6.46 6.98 3.06
N GLY A 128 5.30 6.84 3.70
CA GLY A 128 4.88 7.69 4.81
C GLY A 128 3.41 7.54 5.14
#